data_AF-A0A0S2I4K3-F1
#
_entry.id   AF-A0A0S2I4K3-F1
#
_cell.length_a   1.000
_cell.length_b   1.000
_cell.length_c   1.000
_cell.angle_alpha   90.00
_cell.angle_beta   90.00
_cell.angle_gamma   90.00
#
_symmetry.space_group_name_H-M   'P 1'
#
loop_
_entity.id
_entity.type
_entity.pdbx_description
1 polymer ?
#
loop_
_entity_poly.entity_id
_entity_poly.type
_entity_poly.pdbx_seq_one_letter_code
_entity_poly.pdbx_strand_id
1 'polypeptide(L)' 'MHGHGVFGLGMGWGWIIGLVIVIVIIWVFFKFMNQDKKVSNNKTPLDLLNERYAKGEIDKQEYEEKKRDLTS' A
#
# COMPACT_ATOMS: atom_id res chain seq x y z
N MET A 1 -24.74 29.49 -14.77
CA MET A 1 -23.88 28.33 -14.48
C MET A 1 -23.60 28.33 -12.99
N HIS A 2 -24.17 27.39 -12.27
CA HIS A 2 -24.33 27.46 -10.81
C HIS A 2 -22.99 27.34 -10.08
N GLY A 3 -22.55 28.46 -9.49
CA GLY A 3 -21.41 28.51 -8.58
C GLY A 3 -21.72 27.78 -7.27
N HIS A 4 -20.69 27.08 -6.78
CA HIS A 4 -20.63 26.32 -5.54
C HIS A 4 -21.45 26.89 -4.36
N GLY A 5 -22.60 26.28 -4.08
CA GLY A 5 -23.38 26.48 -2.85
C GLY A 5 -22.87 25.65 -1.66
N VAL A 6 -21.55 25.63 -1.41
CA VAL A 6 -20.96 24.92 -0.24
C VAL A 6 -20.72 25.87 0.95
N PHE A 7 -20.95 27.17 0.78
CA PHE A 7 -20.77 28.20 1.80
C PHE A 7 -22.04 28.47 2.64
N GLY A 8 -22.81 27.42 2.96
CA GLY A 8 -24.12 27.53 3.63
C GLY A 8 -24.30 26.75 4.94
N LEU A 9 -23.33 25.94 5.38
CA LEU A 9 -23.39 25.26 6.69
C LEU A 9 -22.81 26.17 7.78
N GLY A 10 -23.53 27.25 8.06
CA GLY A 10 -23.14 28.33 8.97
C GLY A 10 -22.85 27.87 10.41
N MET A 11 -21.76 28.40 10.95
CA MET A 11 -21.50 28.69 12.38
C MET A 11 -22.07 27.70 13.40
N GLY A 12 -21.39 26.56 13.60
CA GLY A 12 -21.57 25.72 14.80
C GLY A 12 -21.33 24.23 14.54
N TRP A 13 -21.94 23.69 13.48
CA TRP A 13 -21.85 22.26 13.14
C TRP A 13 -21.07 21.95 11.87
N GLY A 14 -20.83 22.95 11.00
CA GLY A 14 -20.04 22.77 9.79
C GLY A 14 -18.59 22.33 10.04
N TRP A 15 -17.99 22.76 11.16
CA TRP A 15 -16.62 22.36 11.52
C TRP A 15 -16.51 20.87 11.90
N ILE A 16 -17.57 20.29 12.48
CA ILE A 16 -17.63 18.87 12.85
C ILE A 16 -17.70 18.02 11.59
N ILE A 17 -18.54 18.41 10.64
CA ILE A 17 -18.67 17.71 9.35
C ILE A 17 -17.34 17.79 8.59
N GLY A 18 -16.68 18.96 8.57
CA GLY A 18 -15.36 19.11 7.97
C GLY A 18 -14.31 18.20 8.62
N LEU A 19 -14.31 18.12 9.96
CA LEU A 19 -13.37 17.29 10.73
C LEU A 19 -13.58 15.80 10.45
N VAL A 20 -14.84 15.33 10.39
CA VAL A 20 -15.17 13.94 10.03
C VAL A 20 -14.68 13.61 8.63
N ILE A 21 -14.88 14.49 7.65
CA ILE A 21 -14.40 14.29 6.28
C ILE A 21 -12.88 14.16 6.24
N VAL A 22 -12.15 15.02 6.96
CA VAL A 22 -10.68 14.96 7.05
C VAL A 22 -10.21 13.63 7.66
N ILE A 23 -10.85 13.17 8.75
CA ILE A 23 -10.53 11.87 9.36
C ILE A 23 -10.76 10.72 8.39
N VAL A 24 -11.87 10.73 7.65
CA VAL A 24 -12.18 9.68 6.66
C VAL A 24 -11.15 9.66 5.54
N ILE A 25 -10.74 10.84 5.03
CA ILE A 25 -9.68 10.93 4.01
C ILE A 25 -8.38 10.33 4.56
N ILE A 26 -7.93 10.76 5.74
CA ILE A 26 -6.71 10.23 6.36
C ILE A 26 -6.81 8.71 6.53
N TRP A 27 -7.94 8.19 7.04
CA TRP A 27 -8.14 6.75 7.23
C TRP A 27 -8.08 5.96 5.92
N VAL A 28 -8.68 6.47 4.84
CA VAL A 28 -8.61 5.87 3.51
C VAL A 28 -7.16 5.88 2.99
N PHE A 29 -6.45 7.00 3.08
CA PHE A 29 -5.04 7.08 2.66
C PHE A 29 -4.15 6.13 3.46
N PHE A 30 -4.32 6.02 4.77
CA PHE A 30 -3.61 5.05 5.60
C PHE A 30 -3.98 3.61 5.25
N LYS A 31 -5.26 3.31 4.98
CA LYS A 31 -5.70 1.97 4.58
C LYS A 31 -5.10 1.55 3.25
N PHE A 32 -5.07 2.45 2.26
CA PHE A 32 -4.45 2.18 0.95
C PHE A 32 -2.93 2.07 1.06
N MET A 33 -2.26 2.98 1.79
CA MET A 33 -0.81 2.86 2.05
C MET A 33 -0.43 1.63 2.88
N ASN A 34 -1.32 1.12 3.74
CA ASN A 34 -1.10 -0.13 4.48
C ASN A 34 -1.52 -1.38 3.69
N GLN A 35 -2.27 -1.26 2.60
CA GLN A 35 -2.55 -2.40 1.71
C GLN A 35 -1.32 -2.77 0.86
N ASP A 36 -0.53 -1.79 0.41
CA ASP A 36 0.75 -2.06 -0.24
C ASP A 36 1.85 -2.55 0.73
N LYS A 37 1.65 -2.36 2.05
CA LYS A 37 2.59 -2.79 3.09
C LYS A 37 2.19 -4.08 3.80
N LYS A 38 1.13 -4.76 3.33
CA LYS A 38 0.73 -6.08 3.84
C LYS A 38 1.20 -7.26 2.98
N VAL A 39 2.18 -7.03 2.08
CA VAL A 39 2.92 -8.07 1.35
C VAL A 39 4.43 -7.91 1.57
N SER A 40 4.90 -7.86 2.82
CA SER A 40 6.36 -7.91 3.05
C SER A 40 6.83 -8.29 4.46
N ASN A 41 6.06 -9.08 5.21
CA ASN A 41 6.62 -9.78 6.39
C ASN A 41 6.55 -11.31 6.27
N ASN A 42 6.07 -11.80 5.12
CA ASN A 42 6.12 -13.20 4.72
C ASN A 42 6.58 -13.32 3.25
N LYS A 43 7.48 -12.44 2.80
CA LYS A 43 8.23 -12.76 1.57
C LYS A 43 9.06 -13.98 1.93
N THR A 44 8.61 -15.15 1.48
CA THR A 44 9.36 -16.38 1.68
C THR A 44 10.74 -16.19 1.06
N PRO A 45 11.78 -16.89 1.53
CA PRO A 45 13.10 -16.84 0.92
C PRO A 45 13.06 -17.05 -0.61
N LEU A 46 12.06 -17.80 -1.10
CA LEU A 46 11.78 -18.04 -2.51
C LEU A 46 11.29 -16.78 -3.26
N ASP A 47 10.48 -15.94 -2.62
CA ASP A 47 10.01 -14.67 -3.20
C ASP A 47 11.16 -13.67 -3.37
N LEU A 48 12.05 -13.60 -2.37
CA LEU A 48 13.27 -12.80 -2.44
C LEU A 48 14.24 -13.32 -3.52
N LEU A 49 14.35 -14.64 -3.66
CA LEU A 49 15.16 -15.28 -4.70
C LEU A 49 14.64 -14.97 -6.11
N ASN A 50 13.32 -15.04 -6.31
CA ASN A 50 12.66 -14.66 -7.57
C ASN A 50 12.91 -13.18 -7.91
N GLU A 51 12.82 -12.28 -6.93
CA GLU A 51 13.04 -10.86 -7.13
C GLU A 51 14.47 -10.56 -7.62
N ARG A 52 15.48 -11.24 -7.06
CA ARG A 52 16.89 -11.09 -7.47
C ARG A 52 17.17 -11.68 -8.85
N TYR A 53 16.54 -12.81 -9.19
CA TYR A 53 16.61 -13.38 -10.53
C TYR A 53 15.98 -12.44 -11.57
N ALA A 54 14.81 -11.87 -11.27
CA ALA A 54 14.14 -10.90 -12.14
C ALA A 54 14.94 -9.61 -12.32
N LYS A 55 15.69 -9.19 -11.30
CA LYS A 55 16.64 -8.07 -11.39
C LYS A 55 17.92 -8.42 -12.16
N GLY A 56 18.16 -9.70 -12.47
CA GLY A 56 19.39 -10.17 -13.13
C GLY A 56 20.62 -10.15 -12.23
N GLU A 57 20.43 -10.09 -10.90
CA GLU A 57 21.54 -10.10 -9.92
C GLU A 57 22.11 -11.49 -9.68
N ILE A 58 21.38 -12.55 -10.06
CA ILE A 58 21.80 -13.94 -9.96
C ILE A 58 21.57 -14.65 -11.29
N ASP A 59 22.47 -15.57 -11.64
CA ASP A 59 22.32 -16.41 -12.83
C ASP A 59 21.26 -17.52 -12.60
N LYS A 60 20.75 -18.07 -13.70
CA LYS A 60 19.82 -19.21 -13.69
C LYS A 60 20.37 -20.42 -12.92
N GLN A 61 21.68 -20.67 -12.99
CA GLN A 61 22.31 -21.76 -12.24
C GLN A 61 22.17 -21.57 -10.73
N GLU A 62 22.54 -20.39 -10.22
CA GLU A 62 22.43 -20.06 -8.79
C GLU A 62 20.98 -20.02 -8.30
N TYR A 63 20.05 -19.56 -9.15
CA TYR A 63 18.63 -19.58 -8.85
C TYR A 63 18.10 -20.99 -8.63
N GLU A 64 18.45 -21.94 -9.51
CA GLU A 64 17.99 -23.33 -9.40
C GLU A 64 18.58 -24.05 -8.18
N GLU A 65 19.84 -23.81 -7.84
CA GLU A 65 20.46 -24.37 -6.62
C GLU A 65 19.76 -23.87 -5.36
N LYS A 66 19.59 -22.55 -5.21
CA LYS A 66 18.93 -21.96 -4.03
C LYS A 66 17.45 -22.31 -3.96
N LYS A 67 16.76 -22.44 -5.09
CA LYS A 67 15.35 -22.85 -5.12
C LYS A 67 15.15 -24.27 -4.61
N ARG A 68 16.07 -25.19 -4.96
CA ARG A 68 16.05 -26.57 -4.48
C ARG A 68 16.30 -26.64 -2.98
N ASP A 69 17.30 -25.89 -2.50
CA ASP A 69 17.63 -25.80 -1.08
C ASP A 69 16.44 -25.29 -0.24
N LEU A 70 15.68 -24.32 -0.77
CA LEU A 70 14.51 -23.74 -0.11
C LEU A 70 13.22 -24.58 -0.21
N THR A 71 13.18 -25.58 -1.08
CA THR A 71 12.02 -26.48 -1.28
C THR A 71 12.23 -27.83 -0.59
N SER A 72 13.43 -28.08 -0.06
CA SER A 72 13.81 -29.33 0.62
C SER A 72 13.50 -29.30 2.11
#